data_AF-A0A371IWW5-F1
#
_entry.id   AF-A0A371IWW5-F1
#
_cell.length_a   1.000
_cell.length_b   1.000
_cell.length_c   1.000
_cell.angle_alpha   90.00
_cell.angle_beta   90.00
_cell.angle_gamma   90.00
#
_symmetry.space_group_name_H-M   'P 1'
#
loop_
_entity.id
_entity.type
_entity.pdbx_description
1 polymer ?
#
loop_
_entity_poly.entity_id
_entity_poly.type
_entity_poly.pdbx_seq_one_letter_code
_entity_poly.pdbx_strand_id
1 'polypeptide(L)'
;MHIDELDLETRCKIYGYTKKVLRKYQKGIVTGKLTADTFADNILSNDSIKDIIDDVILNQQDFKSSYINYIDTLINLQNDNISKSKKRKNKQPVEKPTITQKIQLRNLLSSTGYTLAIPYQYLNALEVENITKFITTGNIDLGNERIYNYVHKHTTH
;
A
#
# COMPACT_ATOMS: atom_id res chain seq x y z
N MET A 1 15.28 -4.10 -12.96
CA MET A 1 13.84 -3.88 -12.79
C MET A 1 13.57 -3.44 -11.37
N HIS A 2 12.66 -2.50 -11.17
CA HIS A 2 12.29 -1.95 -9.86
C HIS A 2 10.84 -2.29 -9.50
N ILE A 3 10.48 -2.21 -8.21
CA ILE A 3 9.13 -2.57 -7.74
C ILE A 3 8.04 -1.63 -8.27
N ASP A 4 8.38 -0.37 -8.55
CA ASP A 4 7.48 0.62 -9.12
C ASP A 4 7.19 0.40 -10.61
N GLU A 5 8.05 -0.36 -11.30
CA GLU A 5 7.88 -0.77 -12.70
C GLU A 5 6.92 -1.96 -12.87
N LEU A 6 6.61 -2.66 -11.78
CA LEU A 6 5.63 -3.76 -11.80
C LEU A 6 4.21 -3.23 -12.04
N ASP A 7 3.39 -4.06 -12.68
CA ASP A 7 1.97 -3.75 -12.83
C ASP A 7 1.27 -3.63 -11.46
N LEU A 8 0.18 -2.86 -11.42
CA LEU A 8 -0.51 -2.56 -10.15
C LEU A 8 -1.10 -3.79 -9.47
N GLU A 9 -1.52 -4.81 -10.24
CA GLU A 9 -2.08 -6.03 -9.65
C GLU A 9 -0.98 -6.79 -8.91
N THR A 10 0.17 -6.98 -9.55
CA THR A 10 1.34 -7.62 -8.94
C THR A 10 1.83 -6.83 -7.74
N ARG A 11 1.97 -5.50 -7.86
CA ARG A 11 2.32 -4.63 -6.73
C ARG A 11 1.34 -4.76 -5.56
N CYS A 12 0.04 -4.87 -5.83
CA CYS A 12 -0.98 -5.04 -4.80
C CYS A 12 -0.86 -6.39 -4.08
N LYS A 13 -0.60 -7.48 -4.82
CA LYS A 13 -0.33 -8.81 -4.25
C LYS A 13 0.92 -8.81 -3.38
N ILE A 14 2.02 -8.21 -3.87
CA ILE A 14 3.27 -8.03 -3.10
C ILE A 14 2.97 -7.26 -1.82
N TYR A 15 2.33 -6.08 -1.91
CA TYR A 15 1.96 -5.28 -0.75
C TYR A 15 1.22 -6.09 0.33
N GLY A 16 0.21 -6.86 -0.08
CA GLY A 16 -0.56 -7.71 0.82
C GLY A 16 0.30 -8.76 1.52
N TYR A 17 1.14 -9.46 0.76
CA TYR A 17 2.06 -10.47 1.26
C TYR A 17 3.11 -9.86 2.21
N THR A 18 3.82 -8.81 1.78
CA THR A 18 4.85 -8.14 2.57
C THR A 18 4.28 -7.63 3.90
N LYS A 19 3.11 -6.97 3.89
CA LYS A 19 2.49 -6.51 5.14
C LYS A 19 2.07 -7.65 6.07
N LYS A 20 1.61 -8.78 5.53
CA LYS A 20 1.30 -9.97 6.32
C LYS A 20 2.55 -10.50 7.03
N VAL A 21 3.71 -10.50 6.36
CA VAL A 21 4.99 -10.89 6.94
C VAL A 21 5.43 -9.88 8.00
N LEU A 22 5.49 -8.58 7.68
CA LEU A 22 5.91 -7.53 8.62
C LEU A 22 5.09 -7.57 9.92
N ARG A 23 3.77 -7.80 9.83
CA ARG A 23 2.89 -7.88 11.01
C ARG A 23 3.24 -9.03 11.95
N LYS A 24 3.75 -10.17 11.44
CA LYS A 24 4.21 -11.30 12.28
C LYS A 24 5.41 -10.91 13.15
N TYR A 25 6.28 -10.07 12.61
CA TYR A 25 7.55 -9.68 13.23
C TYR A 25 7.52 -8.27 13.85
N GLN A 26 6.31 -7.75 14.13
CA GLN A 26 6.09 -6.38 14.58
C GLN A 26 6.98 -5.97 15.75
N LYS A 27 7.14 -6.86 16.74
CA LYS A 27 7.96 -6.56 17.93
C LYS A 27 9.43 -6.35 17.54
N GLY A 28 9.97 -7.17 16.63
CA GLY A 28 11.34 -7.07 16.15
C GLY A 28 11.58 -5.76 15.38
N ILE A 29 10.64 -5.39 14.51
CA ILE A 29 10.66 -4.12 13.75
C ILE A 29 10.69 -2.92 14.69
N VAL A 30 9.77 -2.87 15.67
CA VAL A 30 9.69 -1.73 16.61
C VAL A 30 10.95 -1.60 17.47
N THR A 31 11.63 -2.71 17.77
CA THR A 31 12.89 -2.71 18.51
C THR A 31 14.13 -2.42 17.66
N GLY A 32 14.00 -2.31 16.33
CA GLY A 32 15.12 -2.14 15.40
C GLY A 32 16.02 -3.38 15.25
N LYS A 33 15.60 -4.53 15.80
CA LYS A 33 16.35 -5.80 15.73
C LYS A 33 16.24 -6.48 14.37
N LEU A 34 15.20 -6.16 13.61
CA LEU A 34 14.97 -6.68 12.27
C LEU A 34 14.91 -5.51 11.30
N THR A 35 15.82 -5.52 10.34
CA THR A 35 16.02 -4.49 9.33
C THR A 35 15.41 -4.92 7.98
N ALA A 36 15.20 -3.97 7.06
CA ALA A 36 14.54 -4.25 5.80
C ALA A 36 15.30 -5.24 4.91
N ASP A 37 16.63 -5.24 4.93
CA ASP A 37 17.48 -6.24 4.25
C ASP A 37 17.14 -7.66 4.70
N THR A 38 17.07 -7.88 6.02
CA THR A 38 16.75 -9.19 6.59
C THR A 38 15.33 -9.62 6.21
N PHE A 39 14.37 -8.69 6.14
CA PHE A 39 13.03 -9.00 5.65
C PHE A 39 12.99 -9.31 4.16
N ALA A 40 13.73 -8.56 3.35
CA ALA A 40 13.80 -8.80 1.92
C ALA A 40 14.34 -10.20 1.66
N ASP A 41 15.45 -10.58 2.30
CA ASP A 41 16.03 -11.92 2.16
C ASP A 41 15.06 -13.02 2.58
N ASN A 42 14.40 -12.86 3.73
CA ASN A 42 13.43 -13.86 4.22
C ASN A 42 12.19 -13.97 3.31
N ILE A 43 11.72 -12.86 2.73
CA ILE A 43 10.55 -12.87 1.86
C ILE A 43 10.90 -13.45 0.50
N LEU A 44 12.00 -12.99 -0.10
CA LEU A 44 12.42 -13.41 -1.43
C LEU A 44 12.89 -14.86 -1.47
N SER A 45 13.39 -15.40 -0.35
CA SER A 45 13.77 -16.82 -0.23
C SER A 45 12.59 -17.75 0.07
N ASN A 46 11.39 -17.21 0.31
CA ASN A 46 10.23 -18.03 0.64
C ASN A 46 9.48 -18.43 -0.62
N ASP A 47 9.27 -19.73 -0.84
CA ASP A 47 8.58 -20.23 -2.04
C ASP A 47 7.18 -19.63 -2.25
N SER A 48 6.51 -19.15 -1.20
CA SER A 48 5.18 -18.51 -1.32
C SER A 48 5.19 -17.19 -2.10
N ILE A 49 6.35 -16.53 -2.26
CA ILE A 49 6.46 -15.31 -3.07
C ILE A 49 6.48 -15.63 -4.58
N LYS A 50 6.84 -16.87 -4.94
CA LYS A 50 6.93 -17.33 -6.33
C LYS A 50 5.57 -17.43 -7.00
N ASP A 51 4.50 -17.55 -6.21
CA ASP A 51 3.11 -17.46 -6.69
C ASP A 51 2.72 -16.03 -7.14
N ILE A 52 3.55 -15.03 -6.81
CA ILE A 52 3.29 -13.61 -7.07
C ILE A 52 4.30 -13.03 -8.07
N ILE A 53 5.57 -13.45 -7.98
CA ILE A 53 6.67 -12.91 -8.78
C ILE A 53 7.48 -14.07 -9.36
N ASP A 54 7.79 -14.01 -10.65
CA ASP A 54 8.62 -15.01 -11.33
C ASP A 54 10.05 -15.08 -10.77
N ASP A 55 10.62 -16.29 -10.76
CA ASP A 55 12.00 -16.53 -10.31
C ASP A 55 13.04 -15.68 -11.05
N VAL A 56 12.79 -15.34 -12.32
CA VAL A 56 13.69 -14.48 -13.11
C VAL A 56 13.83 -13.11 -12.45
N ILE A 57 12.72 -12.54 -11.98
CA ILE A 57 12.68 -11.23 -11.33
C ILE A 57 13.29 -11.31 -9.92
N LEU A 58 12.94 -12.36 -9.16
CA LEU A 58 13.42 -12.56 -7.79
C LEU A 58 14.96 -12.63 -7.71
N ASN A 59 15.59 -13.17 -8.75
CA ASN A 59 17.05 -13.28 -8.83
C ASN A 59 17.75 -11.99 -9.31
N GLN A 60 17.02 -10.93 -9.66
CA GLN A 60 17.63 -9.67 -10.06
C GLN A 60 18.09 -8.85 -8.85
N GLN A 61 19.37 -8.49 -8.84
CA GLN A 61 19.95 -7.69 -7.76
C GLN A 61 19.34 -6.28 -7.66
N ASP A 62 18.97 -5.68 -8.79
CA ASP A 62 18.31 -4.37 -8.83
C ASP A 62 16.92 -4.43 -8.20
N PHE A 63 16.18 -5.50 -8.47
CA PHE A 63 14.87 -5.73 -7.88
C PHE A 63 14.98 -5.91 -6.36
N LYS A 64 15.94 -6.73 -5.91
CA LYS A 64 16.21 -6.92 -4.48
C LYS A 64 16.51 -5.60 -3.77
N SER A 65 17.37 -4.77 -4.36
CA SER A 65 17.73 -3.46 -3.81
C SER A 65 16.52 -2.51 -3.75
N SER A 66 15.71 -2.48 -4.80
CA SER A 66 14.45 -1.73 -4.85
C SER A 66 13.45 -2.20 -3.79
N TYR A 67 13.35 -3.52 -3.61
CA TYR A 67 12.42 -4.14 -2.68
C TYR A 67 12.79 -3.88 -1.21
N ILE A 68 14.09 -3.80 -0.89
CA ILE A 68 14.57 -3.37 0.44
C ILE A 68 14.06 -1.96 0.76
N ASN A 69 14.25 -1.01 -0.16
CA ASN A 69 13.78 0.37 0.02
C ASN A 69 12.25 0.45 0.18
N TYR A 70 11.53 -0.41 -0.54
CA TYR A 70 10.09 -0.53 -0.40
C TYR A 70 9.67 -1.08 0.97
N ILE A 71 10.33 -2.12 1.47
CA ILE A 71 10.09 -2.63 2.83
C ILE A 71 10.36 -1.54 3.87
N ASP A 72 11.45 -0.77 3.73
CA ASP A 72 11.74 0.36 4.61
C ASP A 72 10.61 1.41 4.58
N THR A 73 10.09 1.72 3.40
CA THR A 73 8.92 2.61 3.25
C THR A 73 7.72 2.07 4.02
N LEU A 74 7.42 0.77 3.92
CA LEU A 74 6.32 0.14 4.65
C LEU A 74 6.54 0.14 6.17
N ILE A 75 7.77 -0.13 6.62
CA ILE A 75 8.15 -0.10 8.03
C ILE A 75 7.99 1.30 8.59
N ASN A 76 8.46 2.33 7.88
CA ASN A 76 8.36 3.72 8.29
C ASN A 76 6.89 4.16 8.40
N LEU A 77 6.08 3.89 7.37
CA LEU A 77 4.64 4.15 7.41
C LEU A 77 3.96 3.45 8.59
N GLN A 78 4.36 2.23 8.89
CA GLN A 78 3.80 1.48 10.01
C GLN A 78 4.23 2.05 11.37
N ASN A 79 5.50 2.36 11.54
CA ASN A 79 6.04 2.94 12.77
C ASN A 79 5.46 4.33 13.03
N ASP A 80 5.26 5.13 12.00
CA ASP A 80 4.56 6.42 12.08
C ASP A 80 3.13 6.26 12.58
N ASN A 81 2.40 5.29 12.06
CA ASN A 81 1.05 5.01 12.51
C ASN A 81 1.01 4.57 13.99
N ILE A 82 1.96 3.75 14.43
CA ILE A 82 2.08 3.28 15.83
C ILE A 82 2.53 4.40 16.77
N SER A 83 3.49 5.23 16.35
CA SER A 83 3.99 6.33 17.17
C SER A 83 2.91 7.39 17.37
N LYS A 84 2.16 7.73 16.31
CA LYS A 84 0.97 8.59 16.36
C LYS A 84 -0.11 8.02 17.27
N SER A 85 -0.30 6.68 17.31
CA SER A 85 -1.26 6.06 18.22
C SER A 85 -0.81 6.07 19.68
N LYS A 86 0.48 5.85 19.98
CA LYS A 86 1.01 5.83 21.35
C LYS A 86 1.11 7.21 22.00
N LYS A 87 1.42 8.27 21.24
CA LYS A 87 1.53 9.64 21.76
C LYS A 87 0.18 10.27 22.15
N ARG A 88 -0.94 9.66 21.75
CA ARG A 88 -2.29 10.22 21.94
C ARG A 88 -2.99 9.56 23.13
N LYS A 89 -2.82 10.12 24.34
CA LYS A 89 -3.68 9.80 25.50
C LYS A 89 -5.17 10.10 25.25
N ASN A 90 -5.48 10.98 24.28
CA ASN A 90 -6.82 11.22 23.74
C ASN A 90 -6.85 10.88 22.24
N LYS A 91 -7.70 9.94 21.81
CA LYS A 91 -7.89 9.53 20.40
C LYS A 91 -8.34 10.74 19.56
N GLN A 92 -7.40 11.51 19.00
CA GLN A 92 -7.71 12.39 17.87
C GLN A 92 -8.14 11.49 16.71
N PRO A 93 -9.38 11.61 16.20
CA PRO A 93 -9.91 10.74 15.17
C PRO A 93 -9.04 10.86 13.90
N VAL A 94 -8.99 9.77 13.13
CA VAL A 94 -8.43 9.82 11.77
C VAL A 94 -9.12 10.95 11.02
N GLU A 95 -8.34 11.79 10.34
CA GLU A 95 -8.84 12.98 9.68
C GLU A 95 -9.88 12.60 8.62
N LYS A 96 -11.11 13.04 8.86
CA LYS A 96 -12.21 12.77 7.94
C LYS A 96 -12.08 13.67 6.72
N PRO A 97 -12.42 13.16 5.53
CA PRO A 97 -12.46 14.01 4.35
C PRO A 97 -13.41 15.19 4.52
N THR A 98 -12.98 16.35 4.02
CA THR A 98 -13.82 17.56 3.95
C THR A 98 -15.00 17.36 3.01
N ILE A 99 -16.05 18.18 3.15
CA ILE A 99 -17.22 18.14 2.25
C ILE A 99 -16.79 18.30 0.79
N THR A 100 -15.86 19.21 0.52
CA THR A 100 -15.29 19.46 -0.81
C THR A 100 -14.64 18.22 -1.40
N GLN A 101 -13.79 17.53 -0.62
CA GLN A 101 -13.16 16.27 -1.05
C GLN A 101 -14.21 15.20 -1.38
N LYS A 102 -15.32 15.13 -0.62
CA LYS A 102 -16.40 14.16 -0.92
C LYS A 102 -17.09 14.46 -2.24
N ILE A 103 -17.40 15.73 -2.48
CA ILE A 103 -18.08 16.17 -3.70
C ILE A 103 -17.18 15.92 -4.91
N GLN A 104 -15.89 16.28 -4.81
CA GLN A 104 -14.90 16.05 -5.85
C GLN A 104 -14.77 14.57 -6.20
N LEU A 105 -14.61 13.70 -5.20
CA LEU A 105 -14.49 12.26 -5.44
C LEU A 105 -15.77 11.69 -6.07
N ARG A 106 -16.96 12.09 -5.59
CA ARG A 106 -18.23 11.62 -6.16
C ARG A 106 -18.37 12.01 -7.62
N ASN A 107 -18.06 13.25 -7.96
CA ASN A 107 -18.13 13.74 -9.33
C ASN A 107 -17.12 12.99 -10.23
N LEU A 108 -15.91 12.76 -9.73
CA LEU A 108 -14.87 12.02 -10.42
C LEU A 108 -15.27 10.56 -10.69
N LEU A 109 -15.80 9.85 -9.70
CA LEU A 109 -16.28 8.48 -9.87
C LEU A 109 -17.37 8.39 -10.95
N SER A 110 -18.32 9.34 -10.92
CA SER A 110 -19.42 9.42 -11.87
C SER A 110 -18.94 9.71 -13.30
N SER A 111 -17.93 10.57 -13.47
CA SER A 111 -17.42 10.95 -14.79
C SER A 111 -16.47 9.92 -15.41
N THR A 112 -15.81 9.10 -14.60
CA THR A 112 -14.78 8.17 -15.06
C THR A 112 -15.24 6.71 -15.12
N GLY A 113 -16.45 6.42 -14.65
CA GLY A 113 -17.01 5.06 -14.61
C GLY A 113 -16.36 4.16 -13.55
N TYR A 114 -15.77 4.76 -12.51
CA TYR A 114 -15.22 4.04 -11.37
C TYR A 114 -16.22 3.99 -10.22
N THR A 115 -16.17 2.93 -9.42
CA THR A 115 -16.97 2.76 -8.20
C THR A 115 -16.10 2.38 -7.01
N LEU A 116 -16.55 2.76 -5.81
CA LEU A 116 -15.90 2.36 -4.58
C LEU A 116 -16.38 0.98 -4.12
N ALA A 117 -15.42 0.12 -3.76
CA ALA A 117 -15.68 -1.19 -3.14
C ALA A 117 -16.15 -1.08 -1.69
N ILE A 118 -15.80 0.02 -1.02
CA ILE A 118 -16.16 0.30 0.37
C ILE A 118 -16.96 1.60 0.47
N PRO A 119 -17.89 1.70 1.43
CA PRO A 119 -18.61 2.95 1.66
C PRO A 119 -17.67 4.10 1.99
N TYR A 120 -17.93 5.27 1.41
CA TYR A 120 -17.13 6.50 1.59
C TYR A 120 -16.86 6.84 3.06
N GLN A 121 -17.80 6.54 3.96
CA GLN A 121 -17.69 6.84 5.40
C GLN A 121 -16.48 6.16 6.09
N TYR A 122 -15.92 5.12 5.47
CA TYR A 122 -14.74 4.43 5.97
C TYR A 122 -13.42 5.01 5.45
N LEU A 123 -13.49 5.95 4.51
CA LEU A 123 -12.32 6.61 3.95
C LEU A 123 -11.87 7.79 4.81
N ASN A 124 -10.55 7.93 4.96
CA ASN A 124 -9.91 9.12 5.50
C ASN A 124 -9.49 10.10 4.41
N ALA A 125 -9.11 11.32 4.79
CA ALA A 125 -8.74 12.38 3.84
C ALA A 125 -7.61 11.95 2.88
N LEU A 126 -6.55 11.33 3.41
CA LEU A 126 -5.42 10.84 2.62
C LEU A 126 -5.82 9.71 1.66
N GLU A 127 -6.72 8.81 2.07
CA GLU A 127 -7.25 7.77 1.19
C GLU A 127 -8.05 8.36 0.03
N VAL A 128 -8.84 9.40 0.28
CA VAL A 128 -9.59 10.11 -0.77
C VAL A 128 -8.65 10.78 -1.77
N GLU A 129 -7.58 11.41 -1.30
CA GLU A 129 -6.54 12.00 -2.16
C GLU A 129 -5.84 10.94 -3.00
N ASN A 130 -5.45 9.82 -2.40
CA ASN A 130 -4.79 8.73 -3.12
C ASN A 130 -5.72 8.06 -4.14
N ILE A 131 -7.01 7.88 -3.82
CA ILE A 131 -8.01 7.40 -4.77
C ILE A 131 -8.15 8.39 -5.94
N THR A 132 -8.25 9.68 -5.62
CA THR A 132 -8.38 10.74 -6.63
C THR A 132 -7.18 10.74 -7.57
N LYS A 133 -5.95 10.65 -7.03
CA LYS A 133 -4.72 10.54 -7.80
C LYS A 133 -4.70 9.27 -8.66
N PHE A 134 -5.12 8.14 -8.12
CA PHE A 134 -5.16 6.88 -8.88
C PHE A 134 -6.11 6.97 -10.08
N ILE A 135 -7.33 7.49 -9.88
CA ILE A 135 -8.31 7.61 -10.97
C ILE A 135 -7.82 8.58 -12.06
N THR A 136 -7.14 9.68 -11.70
CA THR A 136 -6.70 10.68 -12.67
C THR A 136 -5.41 10.32 -13.39
N THR A 137 -4.47 9.64 -12.72
CA THR A 137 -3.13 9.37 -13.27
C THR A 137 -2.90 7.92 -13.65
N GLY A 138 -3.75 7.00 -13.17
CA GLY A 138 -3.53 5.56 -13.27
C GLY A 138 -2.45 5.03 -12.31
N ASN A 139 -1.84 5.87 -11.48
CA ASN A 139 -0.70 5.50 -10.64
C ASN A 139 -1.05 5.49 -9.15
N ILE A 140 -0.44 4.57 -8.41
CA ILE A 140 -0.53 4.47 -6.94
C ILE A 140 0.87 4.60 -6.36
N ASP A 141 1.02 5.48 -5.36
CA ASP A 141 2.29 5.66 -4.64
C ASP A 141 2.65 4.43 -3.83
N LEU A 142 3.96 4.16 -3.72
CA LEU A 142 4.48 3.05 -2.94
C LEU A 142 4.00 3.12 -1.48
N GLY A 143 3.47 2.00 -0.99
CA GLY A 143 2.88 1.89 0.35
C GLY A 143 1.38 2.15 0.42
N ASN A 144 0.77 2.63 -0.67
CA ASN A 144 -0.67 2.86 -0.78
C ASN A 144 -1.38 1.87 -1.72
N GLU A 145 -0.76 0.75 -2.06
CA GLU A 145 -1.28 -0.23 -3.03
C GLU A 145 -2.67 -0.78 -2.65
N ARG A 146 -3.05 -0.74 -1.36
CA ARG A 146 -4.42 -1.09 -0.92
C ARG A 146 -5.53 -0.30 -1.64
N ILE A 147 -5.23 0.91 -2.14
CA ILE A 147 -6.17 1.75 -2.88
C ILE A 147 -6.65 1.05 -4.15
N TYR A 148 -5.82 0.19 -4.75
CA TYR A 148 -6.19 -0.62 -5.90
C TYR A 148 -7.44 -1.47 -5.63
N ASN A 149 -7.59 -2.00 -4.40
CA ASN A 149 -8.74 -2.80 -4.01
C ASN A 149 -9.98 -1.97 -3.63
N TYR A 150 -9.84 -0.65 -3.53
CA TYR A 150 -10.95 0.23 -3.14
C TYR A 150 -11.75 0.74 -4.32
N VAL A 151 -11.23 0.63 -5.55
CA VAL A 151 -11.84 1.25 -6.73
C VAL A 151 -11.90 0.26 -7.88
N HIS A 152 -13.09 0.09 -8.48
CA HIS A 152 -13.31 -0.80 -9.62
C HIS A 152 -13.83 0.00 -10.81
N LYS A 153 -13.25 -0.20 -11.99
CA LYS A 153 -13.75 0.39 -13.22
C LYS A 153 -14.89 -0.47 -13.75
N HIS A 154 -16.02 0.14 -14.09
CA HIS A 154 -17.06 -0.56 -14.83
C HIS A 154 -16.49 -1.03 -16.17
N THR A 155 -16.41 -2.35 -16.33
CA THR A 155 -16.30 -2.98 -17.64
C THR A 155 -17.72 -3.11 -18.14
N THR A 156 -18.17 -2.17 -18.99
CA THR A 156 -19.37 -2.40 -19.80
C THR A 156 -19.06 -3.55 -20.75
N HIS A 157 -19.61 -4.73 -20.45
CA HIS A 157 -19.75 -5.83 -21.39
C HIS A 157 -20.85 -5.52 -22.41
#